data_AF-A0A9J9B8U6-F1
#
_entry.id   AF-A0A9J9B8U6-F1
#
_cell.length_a   1.000
_cell.length_b   1.000
_cell.length_c   1.000
_cell.angle_alpha   90.00
_cell.angle_beta   90.00
_cell.angle_gamma   90.00
#
_symmetry.space_group_name_H-M   'P 1'
#
loop_
_entity.id
_entity.type
_entity.pdbx_description
1 polymer ?
#
loop_
_entity_poly.entity_id
_entity_poly.type
_entity_poly.pdbx_seq_one_letter_code
_entity_poly.pdbx_strand_id
1 'polypeptide(L)'
;MLKNAKITFMLKHLILGAVLLSGVCKTANALPILSFNNTQSNVNETVNIGDTIIFELWFSGLENVDVGGFEFLLGFNDAVSSLNSAVGNASLDEFDIFDLAGNSNHVDAYAVSFTADLSTQANEFMFATLSFMASGAGVSNLTFNNLIVSDLNALAMDISVFDAQITVVDDTNNMPVPTPTSWGIFLIGVLALACRYRRHKPS
;
A
#
# COMPACT_ATOMS: atom_id res chain seq x y z
N MET A 1 -49.91 -8.24 -42.51
CA MET A 1 -49.39 -9.52 -41.96
C MET A 1 -47.87 -9.63 -41.91
N LEU A 2 -47.09 -9.06 -42.84
CA LEU A 2 -45.62 -9.21 -42.86
C LEU A 2 -44.82 -8.49 -41.75
N LYS A 3 -45.36 -7.41 -41.15
CA LYS A 3 -44.66 -6.62 -40.11
C LYS A 3 -44.58 -7.34 -38.76
N ASN A 4 -45.62 -8.09 -38.38
CA ASN A 4 -45.69 -8.73 -37.05
C ASN A 4 -44.73 -9.93 -36.94
N ALA A 5 -44.49 -10.65 -38.03
CA ALA A 5 -43.58 -11.81 -38.04
C ALA A 5 -42.10 -11.42 -37.85
N LYS A 6 -41.65 -10.29 -38.41
CA LYS A 6 -40.28 -9.79 -38.22
C LYS A 6 -40.01 -9.31 -36.79
N ILE A 7 -41.01 -8.69 -36.15
CA ILE A 7 -40.91 -8.22 -34.77
C ILE A 7 -40.80 -9.41 -33.79
N THR A 8 -41.61 -10.46 -33.97
CA THR A 8 -41.55 -11.66 -33.13
C THR A 8 -40.24 -12.44 -33.31
N PHE A 9 -39.66 -12.44 -34.51
CA PHE A 9 -38.36 -13.07 -34.77
C PHE A 9 -37.21 -12.31 -34.11
N MET A 10 -37.21 -10.97 -34.16
CA MET A 10 -36.20 -10.13 -33.50
C MET A 10 -36.32 -10.18 -31.98
N LEU A 11 -37.55 -10.22 -31.44
CA LEU A 11 -37.77 -10.32 -30.00
C LEU A 11 -37.24 -11.64 -29.42
N LYS A 12 -37.39 -12.76 -30.16
CA LYS A 12 -36.84 -14.06 -29.76
C LYS A 12 -35.31 -14.09 -29.74
N HIS A 13 -34.64 -13.41 -30.68
CA HIS A 13 -33.17 -13.34 -30.70
C HIS A 13 -32.63 -12.43 -29.59
N LEU A 14 -33.35 -11.36 -29.24
CA LEU A 14 -32.99 -10.48 -28.13
C LEU A 14 -33.10 -11.19 -26.77
N ILE A 15 -34.16 -11.99 -26.59
CA ILE A 15 -34.37 -12.78 -25.36
C ILE A 15 -33.32 -13.91 -25.25
N LEU A 16 -32.97 -14.57 -26.36
CA LEU A 16 -31.96 -15.62 -26.36
C LEU A 16 -30.54 -15.07 -26.05
N GLY A 17 -30.23 -13.85 -26.52
CA GLY A 17 -28.98 -13.16 -26.19
C GLY A 17 -28.88 -12.73 -24.71
N ALA A 18 -29.99 -12.33 -24.10
CA ALA A 18 -30.03 -11.93 -22.68
C ALA A 18 -29.88 -13.12 -21.71
N VAL A 19 -30.39 -14.31 -22.09
CA VAL A 19 -30.25 -15.54 -21.29
C VAL A 19 -28.84 -16.16 -21.40
N LEU A 20 -28.16 -16.01 -22.54
CA LEU A 20 -26.77 -16.43 -22.70
C LEU A 20 -25.77 -15.53 -21.95
N LEU A 21 -26.08 -14.25 -21.73
CA LEU A 21 -25.24 -13.34 -20.94
C LEU A 21 -25.38 -13.50 -19.42
N SER A 22 -26.46 -14.11 -18.94
CA SER A 22 -26.72 -14.30 -17.50
C SER A 22 -26.18 -15.63 -16.95
N GLY A 23 -25.55 -16.46 -17.80
CA GLY A 23 -25.17 -17.84 -17.47
C GLY A 23 -23.77 -18.06 -16.89
N VAL A 24 -22.88 -17.06 -16.80
CA VAL A 24 -21.51 -17.29 -16.31
C VAL A 24 -20.98 -16.11 -15.47
N CYS A 25 -21.74 -15.63 -14.49
CA CYS A 25 -21.10 -14.99 -13.34
C CYS A 25 -20.69 -16.12 -12.39
N LYS A 26 -19.48 -16.67 -12.57
CA LYS A 26 -18.87 -17.46 -11.50
C LYS A 26 -18.74 -16.54 -10.29
N THR A 27 -19.26 -16.95 -9.14
CA THR A 27 -18.86 -16.37 -7.87
C THR A 27 -17.36 -16.63 -7.73
N ALA A 28 -16.55 -15.62 -8.03
CA ALA A 28 -15.15 -15.66 -7.67
C ALA A 28 -15.12 -15.53 -6.15
N ASN A 29 -14.74 -16.60 -5.45
CA ASN A 29 -14.34 -16.47 -4.06
C ASN A 29 -13.05 -15.65 -4.07
N ALA A 30 -13.06 -14.51 -3.39
CA ALA A 30 -11.84 -13.75 -3.19
C ALA A 30 -10.88 -14.65 -2.39
N LEU A 31 -9.64 -14.76 -2.86
CA LEU A 31 -8.60 -15.39 -2.07
C LEU A 31 -8.32 -14.49 -0.87
N PRO A 32 -7.99 -15.06 0.30
CA PRO A 32 -7.42 -14.30 1.40
C PRO A 32 -6.25 -13.44 0.95
N ILE A 33 -6.08 -12.30 1.59
CA ILE A 33 -5.14 -11.26 1.20
C ILE A 33 -4.16 -11.02 2.34
N LEU A 34 -2.86 -11.01 2.02
CA LEU A 34 -1.81 -10.45 2.85
C LEU A 34 -1.40 -9.10 2.26
N SER A 35 -1.56 -8.02 3.02
CA SER A 35 -1.31 -6.66 2.52
C SER A 35 -0.76 -5.69 3.56
N PHE A 36 -0.20 -4.60 3.07
CA PHE A 36 0.23 -3.47 3.86
C PHE A 36 -0.94 -2.48 4.06
N ASN A 37 -1.10 -1.96 5.28
CA ASN A 37 -2.07 -0.91 5.66
C ASN A 37 -3.53 -1.21 5.26
N ASN A 38 -3.89 -2.49 5.14
CA ASN A 38 -5.18 -3.00 4.67
C ASN A 38 -5.68 -2.37 3.35
N THR A 39 -4.78 -2.01 2.44
CA THR A 39 -5.14 -1.31 1.19
C THR A 39 -5.58 -2.26 0.08
N GLN A 40 -5.37 -3.57 0.25
CA GLN A 40 -5.64 -4.60 -0.76
C GLN A 40 -5.03 -4.24 -2.15
N SER A 41 -3.89 -3.56 -2.13
CA SER A 41 -3.15 -3.10 -3.30
C SER A 41 -1.70 -2.81 -2.92
N ASN A 42 -0.80 -2.76 -3.92
CA ASN A 42 0.60 -2.43 -3.65
C ASN A 42 0.72 -1.01 -3.08
N VAL A 43 1.55 -0.84 -2.07
CA VAL A 43 1.77 0.46 -1.40
C VAL A 43 3.11 1.05 -1.81
N ASN A 44 3.12 2.31 -2.25
CA ASN A 44 4.34 3.01 -2.63
C ASN A 44 4.46 4.30 -1.81
N GLU A 45 5.46 4.38 -0.95
CA GLU A 45 5.76 5.57 -0.14
C GLU A 45 6.97 6.32 -0.70
N THR A 46 6.90 7.65 -0.74
CA THR A 46 8.05 8.50 -1.10
C THR A 46 8.37 9.45 0.03
N VAL A 47 9.59 9.35 0.56
CA VAL A 47 10.01 10.00 1.81
C VAL A 47 11.40 10.60 1.69
N ASN A 48 11.75 11.53 2.57
CA ASN A 48 13.08 12.10 2.63
C ASN A 48 13.99 11.29 3.57
N ILE A 49 15.31 11.39 3.37
CA ILE A 49 16.28 10.85 4.32
C ILE A 49 16.01 11.42 5.72
N GLY A 50 15.98 10.53 6.73
CA GLY A 50 15.68 10.86 8.12
C GLY A 50 14.22 10.69 8.51
N ASP A 51 13.30 10.52 7.56
CA ASP A 51 11.90 10.26 7.85
C ASP A 51 11.69 8.85 8.42
N THR A 52 10.65 8.72 9.25
CA THR A 52 10.19 7.43 9.77
C THR A 52 8.91 7.01 9.06
N ILE A 53 8.86 5.78 8.58
CA ILE A 53 7.75 5.18 7.85
C ILE A 53 7.17 4.06 8.71
N ILE A 54 5.85 3.96 8.76
CA ILE A 54 5.15 2.92 9.51
C ILE A 54 4.28 2.13 8.53
N PHE A 55 4.41 0.81 8.60
CA PHE A 55 3.61 -0.14 7.87
C PHE A 55 2.91 -1.08 8.83
N GLU A 56 1.64 -1.33 8.59
CA GLU A 56 0.88 -2.36 9.26
C GLU A 56 0.71 -3.56 8.33
N LEU A 57 0.88 -4.76 8.85
CA LEU A 57 0.64 -5.99 8.11
C LEU A 57 -0.70 -6.60 8.50
N TRP A 58 -1.48 -6.92 7.47
CA TRP A 58 -2.87 -7.33 7.61
C TRP A 58 -3.14 -8.62 6.84
N PHE A 59 -3.90 -9.51 7.46
CA PHE A 59 -4.71 -10.50 6.75
C PHE A 59 -6.13 -9.96 6.56
N SER A 60 -6.70 -10.18 5.37
CA SER A 60 -8.10 -9.83 5.06
C SER A 60 -8.71 -10.84 4.08
N GLY A 61 -10.03 -10.78 3.87
CA GLY A 61 -10.74 -11.73 2.99
C GLY A 61 -10.86 -13.14 3.58
N LEU A 62 -11.02 -13.24 4.90
CA LEU A 62 -11.08 -14.50 5.65
C LEU A 62 -12.53 -14.98 5.91
N GLU A 63 -13.52 -14.54 5.12
CA GLU A 63 -14.94 -14.80 5.43
C GLU A 63 -15.34 -16.29 5.39
N ASN A 64 -14.50 -17.14 4.82
CA ASN A 64 -14.76 -18.57 4.66
C ASN A 64 -13.59 -19.45 5.10
N VAL A 65 -12.52 -18.86 5.66
CA VAL A 65 -11.32 -19.59 6.05
C VAL A 65 -10.59 -18.83 7.13
N ASP A 66 -10.17 -19.56 8.17
CA ASP A 66 -9.38 -19.01 9.27
C ASP A 66 -7.90 -19.34 9.07
N VAL A 67 -7.02 -18.40 9.39
CA VAL A 67 -5.57 -18.59 9.37
C VAL A 67 -5.15 -19.38 10.61
N GLY A 68 -4.70 -20.61 10.41
CA GLY A 68 -4.19 -21.48 11.48
C GLY A 68 -2.69 -21.30 11.74
N GLY A 69 -1.94 -20.79 10.77
CA GLY A 69 -0.54 -20.47 10.94
C GLY A 69 0.08 -19.81 9.71
N PHE A 70 1.20 -19.14 9.92
CA PHE A 70 2.00 -18.55 8.84
C PHE A 70 3.48 -18.50 9.21
N GLU A 71 4.33 -18.49 8.18
CA GLU A 71 5.77 -18.27 8.26
C GLU A 71 6.22 -17.50 7.03
N PHE A 72 7.04 -16.46 7.20
CA PHE A 72 7.67 -15.76 6.08
C PHE A 72 8.89 -14.93 6.51
N LEU A 73 9.70 -14.57 5.51
CA LEU A 73 10.75 -13.56 5.62
C LEU A 73 10.38 -12.34 4.79
N LEU A 74 10.20 -11.19 5.42
CA LEU A 74 10.01 -9.92 4.73
C LEU A 74 11.36 -9.26 4.48
N GLY A 75 11.85 -9.33 3.24
CA GLY A 75 13.13 -8.73 2.84
C GLY A 75 13.00 -7.23 2.54
N PHE A 76 14.06 -6.48 2.83
CA PHE A 76 14.20 -5.05 2.51
C PHE A 76 15.66 -4.64 2.31
N ASN A 77 15.89 -3.45 1.75
CA ASN A 77 17.24 -2.91 1.54
C ASN A 77 17.64 -1.95 2.68
N ASP A 78 18.41 -2.46 3.64
CA ASP A 78 18.90 -1.71 4.82
C ASP A 78 19.70 -0.44 4.47
N ALA A 79 20.40 -0.43 3.33
CA ALA A 79 21.15 0.74 2.90
C ALA A 79 20.24 1.91 2.49
N VAL A 80 18.98 1.63 2.15
CA VAL A 80 17.97 2.62 1.75
C VAL A 80 16.99 2.88 2.91
N SER A 81 16.46 1.82 3.50
CA SER A 81 15.53 1.86 4.63
C SER A 81 15.94 0.85 5.69
N SER A 82 16.35 1.33 6.86
CA SER A 82 16.71 0.47 7.98
C SER A 82 15.48 0.17 8.83
N LEU A 83 15.38 -1.05 9.37
CA LEU A 83 14.31 -1.40 10.29
C LEU A 83 14.60 -0.76 11.66
N ASN A 84 13.67 0.06 12.12
CA ASN A 84 13.72 0.70 13.42
C ASN A 84 13.04 -0.16 14.50
N SER A 85 11.86 -0.72 14.19
CA SER A 85 11.16 -1.65 15.09
C SER A 85 10.23 -2.58 14.33
N ALA A 86 10.05 -3.79 14.85
CA ALA A 86 8.99 -4.72 14.44
C ALA A 86 8.22 -5.15 15.69
N VAL A 87 6.91 -4.94 15.70
CA VAL A 87 6.06 -5.22 16.87
C VAL A 87 4.86 -6.05 16.43
N GLY A 88 4.71 -7.24 17.00
CA GLY A 88 3.53 -8.08 16.81
C GLY A 88 2.32 -7.53 17.58
N ASN A 89 1.12 -7.76 17.05
CA ASN A 89 -0.12 -7.43 17.73
C ASN A 89 -0.37 -8.43 18.88
N ALA A 90 -0.05 -8.03 20.11
CA ALA A 90 -0.24 -8.83 21.31
C ALA A 90 -1.72 -9.07 21.69
N SER A 91 -2.67 -8.46 20.97
CA SER A 91 -4.11 -8.66 21.19
C SER A 91 -4.65 -9.88 20.45
N LEU A 92 -3.87 -10.48 19.54
CA LEU A 92 -4.23 -11.72 18.86
C LEU A 92 -4.05 -12.88 19.83
N ASP A 93 -5.16 -13.44 20.29
CA ASP A 93 -5.19 -14.60 21.19
C ASP A 93 -5.41 -15.92 20.45
N GLU A 94 -5.62 -15.86 19.12
CA GLU A 94 -5.82 -17.03 18.28
C GLU A 94 -4.54 -17.84 18.07
N PHE A 95 -3.36 -17.25 18.27
CA PHE A 95 -2.06 -17.87 18.04
C PHE A 95 -1.35 -18.21 19.35
N ASP A 96 -1.16 -19.51 19.62
CA ASP A 96 -0.42 -20.00 20.79
C ASP A 96 1.07 -19.68 20.71
N ILE A 97 1.61 -19.67 19.49
CA ILE A 97 2.97 -19.25 19.19
C ILE A 97 2.88 -18.08 18.24
N PHE A 98 3.47 -16.95 18.61
CA PHE A 98 3.64 -15.82 17.72
C PHE A 98 4.96 -15.12 18.05
N ASP A 99 5.80 -14.96 17.03
CA ASP A 99 7.06 -14.25 17.14
C ASP A 99 7.31 -13.43 15.88
N LEU A 100 7.98 -12.31 16.09
CA LEU A 100 8.30 -11.33 15.08
C LEU A 100 9.69 -10.78 15.38
N ALA A 101 10.68 -11.23 14.63
CA ALA A 101 12.08 -10.88 14.85
C ALA A 101 12.58 -9.94 13.74
N GLY A 102 12.96 -8.73 14.14
CA GLY A 102 13.63 -7.78 13.26
C GLY A 102 15.12 -8.10 13.10
N ASN A 103 15.58 -8.21 11.86
CA ASN A 103 16.99 -8.34 11.49
C ASN A 103 17.43 -7.14 10.63
N SER A 104 18.70 -7.06 10.26
CA SER A 104 19.24 -5.90 9.54
C SER A 104 18.64 -5.72 8.14
N ASN A 105 18.27 -6.79 7.45
CA ASN A 105 17.77 -6.73 6.06
C ASN A 105 16.49 -7.54 5.83
N HIS A 106 15.91 -8.09 6.90
CA HIS A 106 14.64 -8.79 6.84
C HIS A 106 13.93 -8.78 8.19
N VAL A 107 12.63 -9.06 8.15
CA VAL A 107 11.83 -9.43 9.33
C VAL A 107 11.46 -10.90 9.19
N ASP A 108 11.69 -11.68 10.23
CA ASP A 108 11.22 -13.06 10.34
C ASP A 108 9.92 -13.07 11.15
N ALA A 109 8.89 -13.70 10.61
CA ALA A 109 7.57 -13.77 11.22
C ALA A 109 7.06 -15.20 11.18
N TYR A 110 6.68 -15.73 12.34
CA TYR A 110 6.01 -17.01 12.43
C TYR A 110 4.89 -16.97 13.47
N ALA A 111 3.76 -17.58 13.14
CA ALA A 111 2.67 -17.79 14.06
C ALA A 111 2.00 -19.15 13.84
N VAL A 112 1.58 -19.81 14.91
CA VAL A 112 0.87 -21.08 14.87
C VAL A 112 -0.20 -21.11 15.94
N SER A 113 -1.42 -21.50 15.56
CA SER A 113 -2.50 -21.84 16.46
C SER A 113 -2.55 -23.35 16.70
N PHE A 114 -2.77 -23.75 17.94
CA PHE A 114 -3.13 -25.10 18.35
C PHE A 114 -4.61 -25.20 18.74
N THR A 115 -5.37 -24.11 18.56
CA THR A 115 -6.80 -24.07 18.84
C THR A 115 -7.56 -24.86 17.79
N ALA A 116 -8.43 -25.77 18.27
CA ALA A 116 -9.21 -26.66 17.39
C ALA A 116 -10.40 -25.96 16.70
N ASP A 117 -10.70 -24.71 17.08
CA ASP A 117 -11.80 -23.92 16.56
C ASP A 117 -11.38 -22.44 16.46
N LEU A 118 -11.24 -21.95 15.24
CA LEU A 118 -10.91 -20.56 14.93
C LEU A 118 -12.12 -19.76 14.44
N SER A 119 -13.35 -20.28 14.60
CA SER A 119 -14.57 -19.63 14.10
C SER A 119 -14.88 -18.25 14.70
N THR A 120 -14.12 -17.83 15.71
CA THR A 120 -14.20 -16.50 16.32
C THR A 120 -13.14 -15.52 15.80
N GLN A 121 -12.19 -16.00 14.98
CA GLN A 121 -11.19 -15.16 14.32
C GLN A 121 -11.90 -14.12 13.46
N ALA A 122 -11.39 -12.89 13.49
CA ALA A 122 -11.93 -11.82 12.67
C ALA A 122 -11.66 -12.09 11.18
N ASN A 123 -12.60 -11.70 10.31
CA ASN A 123 -12.45 -11.83 8.86
C ASN A 123 -11.31 -10.97 8.28
N GLU A 124 -10.78 -10.06 9.08
CA GLU A 124 -9.57 -9.28 8.82
C GLU A 124 -8.91 -8.89 10.15
N PHE A 125 -7.58 -8.89 10.20
CA PHE A 125 -6.84 -8.46 11.38
C PHE A 125 -5.43 -7.97 11.04
N MET A 126 -4.97 -6.99 11.82
CA MET A 126 -3.57 -6.56 11.84
C MET A 126 -2.77 -7.49 12.73
N PHE A 127 -1.69 -8.06 12.22
CA PHE A 127 -0.82 -8.91 13.04
C PHE A 127 0.51 -8.28 13.40
N ALA A 128 0.99 -7.28 12.65
CA ALA A 128 2.25 -6.62 12.97
C ALA A 128 2.28 -5.15 12.54
N THR A 129 3.09 -4.37 13.25
CA THR A 129 3.46 -3.01 12.89
C THR A 129 4.98 -2.94 12.73
N LEU A 130 5.42 -2.48 11.57
CA LEU A 130 6.83 -2.30 11.22
C LEU A 130 7.13 -0.81 11.09
N SER A 131 8.22 -0.37 11.70
CA SER A 131 8.74 0.99 11.56
C SER A 131 10.08 0.94 10.85
N PHE A 132 10.22 1.72 9.79
CA PHE A 132 11.44 1.88 9.03
C PHE A 132 11.95 3.32 9.12
N MET A 133 13.26 3.49 9.06
CA MET A 133 13.92 4.78 8.96
C MET A 133 14.56 4.94 7.59
N ALA A 134 14.20 6.00 6.88
CA ALA A 134 14.80 6.36 5.60
C ALA A 134 16.27 6.74 5.80
N SER A 135 17.18 5.87 5.38
CA SER A 135 18.60 5.92 5.73
C SER A 135 19.48 6.37 4.57
N GLY A 136 19.10 6.07 3.33
CA GLY A 136 19.85 6.45 2.14
C GLY A 136 18.96 6.57 0.91
N ALA A 137 19.34 7.44 -0.03
CA ALA A 137 18.57 7.64 -1.26
C ALA A 137 18.54 6.37 -2.12
N GLY A 138 17.36 6.02 -2.62
CA GLY A 138 17.16 4.82 -3.42
C GLY A 138 15.77 4.22 -3.26
N VAL A 139 15.62 2.97 -3.67
CA VAL A 139 14.38 2.22 -3.57
C VAL A 139 14.60 0.97 -2.73
N SER A 140 13.72 0.75 -1.75
CA SER A 140 13.66 -0.44 -0.93
C SER A 140 12.31 -1.12 -1.17
N ASN A 141 12.32 -2.30 -1.78
CA ASN A 141 11.13 -3.12 -1.92
C ASN A 141 10.98 -3.98 -0.66
N LEU A 142 9.77 -4.00 -0.10
CA LEU A 142 9.39 -4.91 0.98
C LEU A 142 8.77 -6.14 0.34
N THR A 143 9.53 -7.25 0.30
CA THR A 143 9.14 -8.47 -0.42
C THR A 143 9.00 -9.67 0.49
N PHE A 144 7.90 -10.40 0.35
CA PHE A 144 7.69 -11.65 1.07
C PHE A 144 8.46 -12.80 0.42
N ASN A 145 9.27 -13.51 1.21
CA ASN A 145 10.01 -14.69 0.80
C ASN A 145 9.62 -15.86 1.69
N ASN A 146 9.67 -17.08 1.14
CA ASN A 146 9.30 -18.31 1.84
C ASN A 146 7.93 -18.25 2.52
N LEU A 147 6.97 -17.55 1.90
CA LEU A 147 5.65 -17.37 2.48
C LEU A 147 4.87 -18.69 2.48
N ILE A 148 4.58 -19.18 3.67
CA ILE A 148 3.73 -20.32 3.93
C ILE A 148 2.58 -19.82 4.80
N VAL A 149 1.35 -20.10 4.39
CA VAL A 149 0.15 -19.83 5.18
C VAL A 149 -0.68 -21.10 5.18
N SER A 150 -1.24 -21.44 6.33
CA SER A 150 -2.11 -22.60 6.50
C SER A 150 -3.43 -22.24 7.13
N ASP A 151 -4.46 -23.02 6.79
CA ASP A 151 -5.75 -22.94 7.46
C ASP A 151 -5.73 -23.61 8.86
N LEU A 152 -6.86 -23.55 9.56
CA LEU A 152 -7.15 -24.27 10.81
C LEU A 152 -6.73 -25.77 10.79
N ASN A 153 -6.83 -26.43 9.64
CA ASN A 153 -6.54 -27.87 9.51
C ASN A 153 -5.08 -28.15 9.12
N ALA A 154 -4.21 -27.15 9.19
CA ALA A 154 -2.83 -27.19 8.73
C ALA A 154 -2.70 -27.52 7.22
N LEU A 155 -3.71 -27.19 6.42
CA LEU A 155 -3.66 -27.28 4.97
C LEU A 155 -3.14 -25.97 4.41
N ALA A 156 -2.29 -26.04 3.39
CA ALA A 156 -1.77 -24.86 2.71
C ALA A 156 -2.91 -24.01 2.14
N MET A 157 -2.80 -22.70 2.35
CA MET A 157 -3.78 -21.71 1.92
C MET A 157 -3.23 -20.91 0.75
N ASP A 158 -4.02 -20.82 -0.33
CA ASP A 158 -3.73 -19.89 -1.42
C ASP A 158 -4.08 -18.47 -0.99
N ILE A 159 -3.10 -17.58 -1.03
CA ILE A 159 -3.28 -16.16 -0.67
C ILE A 159 -2.81 -15.24 -1.80
N SER A 160 -3.46 -14.08 -1.89
CA SER A 160 -2.99 -12.96 -2.70
C SER A 160 -2.10 -12.06 -1.85
N VAL A 161 -0.96 -11.67 -2.39
CA VAL A 161 0.03 -10.83 -1.68
C VAL A 161 0.15 -9.49 -2.39
N PHE A 162 0.07 -8.41 -1.63
CA PHE A 162 0.38 -7.07 -2.12
C PHE A 162 1.66 -6.57 -1.45
N ASP A 163 2.63 -6.19 -2.28
CA ASP A 163 3.94 -5.73 -1.83
C ASP A 163 3.92 -4.25 -1.46
N ALA A 164 4.98 -3.80 -0.77
CA ALA A 164 5.21 -2.39 -0.51
C ALA A 164 6.58 -1.94 -1.00
N GLN A 165 6.71 -0.65 -1.27
CA GLN A 165 7.94 -0.02 -1.70
C GLN A 165 8.14 1.30 -0.95
N ILE A 166 9.37 1.55 -0.52
CA ILE A 166 9.83 2.83 0.03
C ILE A 166 10.81 3.43 -0.97
N THR A 167 10.49 4.60 -1.49
CA THR A 167 11.40 5.43 -2.28
C THR A 167 11.93 6.55 -1.40
N VAL A 168 13.23 6.56 -1.17
CA VAL A 168 13.90 7.59 -0.37
C VAL A 168 14.58 8.58 -1.30
N VAL A 169 14.25 9.86 -1.14
CA VAL A 169 14.85 10.97 -1.89
C VAL A 169 15.78 11.79 -1.00
N ASP A 170 16.85 12.32 -1.61
CA ASP A 170 17.75 13.27 -0.97
C ASP A 170 17.41 14.69 -1.45
N ASP A 171 16.56 15.38 -0.69
CA ASP A 171 16.16 16.76 -0.97
C ASP A 171 17.08 17.78 -0.28
N THR A 172 18.17 17.34 0.37
CA THR A 172 19.11 18.25 1.05
C THR A 172 19.82 19.21 0.08
N ASN A 173 19.83 18.88 -1.22
CA ASN A 173 20.38 19.73 -2.28
C ASN A 173 19.38 20.70 -2.92
N ASN A 174 18.11 20.69 -2.51
CA ASN A 174 17.02 21.42 -3.18
C ASN A 174 16.35 22.47 -2.28
N MET A 175 17.04 22.94 -1.24
CA MET A 175 16.61 24.11 -0.48
C MET A 175 16.44 25.29 -1.45
N PRO A 176 15.21 25.83 -1.66
CA PRO A 176 15.02 26.95 -2.56
C PRO A 176 15.83 28.12 -2.01
N VAL A 177 16.89 28.50 -2.73
CA VAL A 177 17.65 29.72 -2.40
C VAL A 177 16.64 30.87 -2.47
N PRO A 178 16.42 31.62 -1.38
CA PRO A 178 15.53 32.77 -1.42
C PRO A 178 15.99 33.68 -2.56
N THR A 179 15.11 33.91 -3.53
CA THR A 179 15.42 34.81 -4.64
C THR A 179 15.84 36.15 -4.04
N PRO A 180 17.01 36.69 -4.42
CA PRO A 180 17.46 37.94 -3.83
C PRO A 180 16.40 39.02 -4.03
N THR A 181 16.15 39.82 -3.00
CA THR A 181 15.28 41.03 -3.05
C THR A 181 15.82 42.12 -4.01
N SER A 182 16.80 41.78 -4.85
CA SER A 182 17.41 42.63 -5.87
C SER A 182 16.37 43.18 -6.87
N TRP A 183 15.31 42.44 -7.18
CA TRP A 183 14.19 42.95 -7.99
C TRP A 183 13.46 44.11 -7.31
N GLY A 184 13.29 44.04 -5.98
CA GLY A 184 12.70 45.11 -5.19
C GLY A 184 13.58 46.36 -5.17
N ILE A 185 14.89 46.19 -4.97
CA ILE A 185 15.87 47.29 -4.99
C ILE A 185 15.95 47.92 -6.40
N PHE A 186 15.92 47.10 -7.45
CA PHE A 186 15.91 47.57 -8.83
C PHE A 186 14.67 48.42 -9.14
N LEU A 187 13.47 47.94 -8.77
CA LEU A 187 12.21 48.67 -8.98
C LEU A 187 12.17 49.98 -8.19
N ILE A 188 12.64 49.99 -6.94
CA ILE A 188 12.74 51.22 -6.13
C ILE A 188 13.72 52.21 -6.77
N GLY A 189 14.86 51.73 -7.30
CA GLY A 189 15.84 52.55 -8.01
C GLY A 189 15.26 53.19 -9.27
N VAL A 190 14.53 52.42 -10.09
CA VAL A 190 13.87 52.92 -11.30
C VAL A 190 12.78 53.95 -10.96
N LEU A 191 11.97 53.69 -9.92
CA LEU A 191 10.96 54.64 -9.45
C LEU A 191 11.58 55.95 -8.95
N ALA A 192 12.65 55.87 -8.16
CA ALA A 192 13.37 57.05 -7.68
C ALA A 192 13.94 57.89 -8.83
N LEU A 193 14.51 57.24 -9.85
CA LEU A 193 14.99 57.93 -11.07
C LEU A 193 13.84 58.59 -11.83
N ALA A 194 12.73 57.88 -12.03
CA ALA A 194 11.56 58.39 -12.75
C ALA A 194 10.92 59.60 -12.05
N CYS A 195 10.82 59.57 -10.71
CA CYS A 195 10.36 60.70 -9.90
C CYS A 195 11.31 61.90 -10.01
N ARG A 196 12.62 61.67 -9.98
CA ARG A 196 13.62 62.73 -10.13
C ARG A 196 13.57 63.36 -11.53
N TYR A 197 13.42 62.55 -12.58
CA TYR A 197 13.32 63.03 -13.96
C TYR A 197 12.07 63.89 -14.18
N ARG A 198 10.93 63.53 -13.61
CA ARG A 198 9.69 64.33 -13.71
C ARG A 198 9.79 65.68 -12.98
N ARG A 199 10.55 65.76 -11.88
CA ARG A 199 10.79 67.02 -11.15
C ARG A 199 11.71 68.01 -11.87
N HIS A 200 12.50 67.53 -12.83
CA HIS A 200 13.48 68.36 -13.55
C HIS A 200 13.09 68.73 -14.98
N LYS A 201 11.84 68.48 -15.41
CA LYS A 201 11.35 69.06 -16.67
C LYS A 201 11.37 70.59 -16.54
N PRO A 202 12.21 71.32 -17.31
CA PRO A 202 12.09 72.76 -17.41
C PRO A 202 10.76 73.06 -18.09
N SER A 203 10.01 74.02 -17.55
CA SER A 203 8.84 74.63 -18.20
C SER A 203 9.22 75.28 -19.52
#